data_AF-A0AAD4WCN0-F1
#
_entry.id   AF-A0AAD4WCN0-F1
#
_cell.length_a   1.000
_cell.length_b   1.000
_cell.length_c   1.000
_cell.angle_alpha   90.00
_cell.angle_beta   90.00
_cell.angle_gamma   90.00
#
_symmetry.space_group_name_H-M   'P 1'
#
loop_
_entity.id
_entity.type
_entity.pdbx_description
1 polymer ?
#
loop_
_entity_poly.entity_id
_entity_poly.type
_entity_poly.pdbx_seq_one_letter_code
_entity_poly.pdbx_strand_id
1 'polypeptide(L)'
;MDPKEKQAIINDLLKFSKRKDYYKKIGKAWKRGYLLYEPPGTGKSTMIFAMSNLMNYVLKFQRDKPLTQQHRYCPQLNHLFSS
;
A
#
# COMPACT_ATOMS: atom_id res chain seq x y z
N MET A 1 2.69 -19.97 3.03
CA MET A 1 2.94 -19.56 1.63
C MET A 1 3.73 -20.58 0.86
N ASP A 2 3.16 -21.08 -0.22
CA ASP A 2 3.89 -21.89 -1.18
C ASP A 2 4.91 -21.01 -1.96
N PRO A 3 6.12 -21.51 -2.27
CA PRO A 3 7.11 -20.76 -3.05
C PRO A 3 6.58 -20.23 -4.39
N LYS A 4 5.64 -20.95 -5.04
CA LYS A 4 5.04 -20.53 -6.31
C LYS A 4 4.21 -19.27 -6.18
N GLU A 5 3.45 -19.14 -5.10
CA GLU A 5 2.63 -17.95 -4.83
C GLU A 5 3.50 -16.72 -4.61
N LYS A 6 4.61 -16.88 -3.88
CA LYS A 6 5.59 -15.79 -3.66
C LYS A 6 6.15 -15.29 -5.00
N GLN A 7 6.51 -16.21 -5.88
CA GLN A 7 7.06 -15.86 -7.19
C GLN A 7 6.03 -15.16 -8.08
N ALA A 8 4.75 -15.56 -8.01
CA ALA A 8 3.67 -14.90 -8.74
C ALA A 8 3.50 -13.44 -8.31
N ILE A 9 3.55 -13.15 -7.01
CA ILE A 9 3.43 -11.78 -6.46
C ILE A 9 4.63 -10.92 -6.92
N ILE A 10 5.85 -11.45 -6.83
CA ILE A 10 7.06 -10.74 -7.29
C ILE A 10 6.97 -10.42 -8.78
N ASN A 11 6.55 -11.39 -9.59
CA ASN A 11 6.40 -11.21 -11.04
C ASN A 11 5.33 -10.16 -11.38
N ASP A 12 4.20 -10.11 -10.65
CA ASP A 12 3.17 -9.08 -10.83
C ASP A 12 3.71 -7.68 -10.48
N LEU A 13 4.47 -7.57 -9.39
CA LEU A 13 5.10 -6.32 -8.95
C LEU A 13 6.11 -5.78 -9.98
N LEU A 14 6.97 -6.64 -10.52
CA LEU A 14 7.93 -6.25 -11.56
C LEU A 14 7.20 -5.76 -12.83
N LYS A 15 6.13 -6.45 -13.23
CA LYS A 15 5.28 -6.03 -14.35
C LYS A 15 4.53 -4.74 -14.07
N PHE A 16 4.14 -4.50 -12.81
CA PHE A 16 3.48 -3.26 -12.40
C PHE A 16 4.43 -2.07 -12.42
N SER A 17 5.68 -2.26 -11.98
CA SER A 17 6.74 -1.24 -12.00
C SER A 17 7.00 -0.72 -13.42
N LYS A 18 7.13 -1.63 -14.39
CA LYS A 18 7.36 -1.30 -15.81
C LYS A 18 6.18 -0.60 -16.50
N ARG A 19 4.96 -0.72 -15.96
CA ARG A 19 3.75 -0.14 -16.56
C ARG A 19 3.47 1.29 -16.10
N LYS A 20 4.36 1.93 -15.33
CA LYS A 20 4.19 3.31 -14.86
C LYS A 20 3.82 4.29 -15.98
N ASP A 21 4.52 4.23 -17.11
CA ASP A 21 4.28 5.13 -18.25
C ASP A 21 2.94 4.85 -18.94
N TYR A 22 2.51 3.59 -18.95
CA TYR A 22 1.19 3.21 -19.44
C TYR A 22 0.07 3.80 -18.58
N TYR A 23 0.18 3.72 -17.24
CA TYR A 23 -0.79 4.35 -16.32
C TYR A 23 -0.81 5.89 -16.46
N LYS A 24 0.36 6.50 -16.69
CA LYS A 24 0.49 7.94 -16.97
C LYS A 24 -0.22 8.33 -18.27
N LYS A 25 -0.09 7.52 -19.34
CA LYS A 25 -0.72 7.78 -20.64
C LYS A 25 -2.25 7.69 -20.59
N ILE A 26 -2.80 6.75 -19.83
CA ILE A 26 -4.26 6.56 -19.70
C ILE A 26 -4.91 7.45 -18.64
N GLY A 27 -4.14 8.26 -17.90
CA GLY A 27 -4.65 9.15 -16.85
C GLY A 27 -5.21 8.45 -15.61
N LYS A 28 -4.88 7.17 -15.38
CA LYS A 28 -5.35 6.42 -14.20
C LYS A 28 -4.33 6.46 -13.06
N ALA A 29 -4.82 6.47 -11.83
CA ALA A 29 -3.98 6.41 -10.65
C ALA A 29 -3.13 5.13 -10.64
N TRP A 30 -1.81 5.28 -10.56
CA TRP A 30 -0.86 4.18 -10.48
C TRP A 30 -0.78 3.66 -9.03
N LYS A 31 -1.75 2.81 -8.64
CA LYS A 31 -1.86 2.21 -7.30
C LYS A 31 -2.17 0.72 -7.41
N ARG A 32 -1.60 -0.09 -6.51
CA ARG A 32 -1.85 -1.53 -6.40
C ARG A 32 -1.86 -1.92 -4.92
N GLY A 33 -2.87 -2.69 -4.50
CA GLY A 33 -2.99 -3.20 -3.14
C GLY A 33 -2.92 -4.73 -3.12
N TYR A 34 -2.24 -5.29 -2.12
CA TYR A 34 -2.18 -6.73 -1.87
C TYR A 34 -2.71 -7.01 -0.47
N LEU A 35 -3.56 -8.02 -0.34
CA LEU A 35 -4.06 -8.51 0.94
C LEU A 35 -3.37 -9.83 1.26
N LEU A 36 -2.54 -9.84 2.30
CA LEU A 36 -1.77 -11.01 2.73
C LEU A 36 -2.47 -11.63 3.95
N TYR A 37 -3.30 -12.66 3.73
CA TYR A 37 -3.97 -13.40 4.79
C TYR A 37 -3.23 -14.72 5.07
N GLU A 38 -2.66 -14.83 6.27
CA GLU A 38 -1.99 -16.01 6.84
C GLU A 38 -2.04 -15.87 8.37
N PRO A 39 -1.84 -16.98 9.12
CA PRO A 39 -1.72 -16.94 10.57
C PRO A 39 -0.63 -15.97 11.07
N PRO A 40 -0.72 -15.48 12.32
CA PRO A 40 0.36 -14.70 12.92
C PRO A 40 1.64 -15.54 13.01
N GLY A 41 2.81 -14.92 12.80
CA GLY A 41 4.10 -15.60 12.88
C GLY A 41 4.64 -16.17 11.56
N THR A 42 3.90 -16.11 10.45
CA THR A 42 4.36 -16.66 9.14
C THR A 42 5.28 -15.72 8.35
N GLY A 43 5.85 -14.68 8.98
CA GLY A 43 6.86 -13.84 8.36
C GLY A 43 6.36 -12.89 7.25
N LYS A 44 5.07 -12.55 7.22
CA LYS A 44 4.50 -11.63 6.22
C LYS A 44 5.23 -10.28 6.15
N SER A 45 5.53 -9.68 7.31
CA SER A 45 6.27 -8.42 7.39
C SER A 45 7.68 -8.56 6.83
N THR A 46 8.34 -9.69 7.10
CA THR A 46 9.67 -10.03 6.56
C THR A 46 9.64 -10.13 5.04
N MET A 47 8.58 -10.71 4.47
CA MET A 47 8.40 -10.79 3.02
C MET A 47 8.20 -9.39 2.40
N ILE A 48 7.35 -8.54 2.99
CA ILE A 48 7.16 -7.16 2.54
C ILE A 48 8.51 -6.40 2.58
N PHE A 49 9.30 -6.61 3.64
CA PHE A 49 10.65 -6.05 3.76
C PHE A 49 11.58 -6.49 2.64
N ALA A 50 11.69 -7.80 2.39
CA ALA A 50 12.51 -8.34 1.32
C ALA A 50 12.12 -7.80 -0.07
N MET A 51 10.81 -7.71 -0.34
CA MET A 51 10.30 -7.19 -1.61
C MET A 51 10.60 -5.71 -1.80
N SER A 52 10.49 -4.92 -0.74
CA SER A 52 10.83 -3.50 -0.78
C SER A 52 12.31 -3.28 -1.06
N ASN A 53 13.18 -4.08 -0.43
CA ASN A 53 14.61 -4.00 -0.66
C ASN A 53 14.97 -4.39 -2.10
N LEU A 54 14.32 -5.42 -2.65
CA LEU A 54 14.50 -5.82 -4.05
C LEU A 54 14.13 -4.72 -5.04
N MET A 55 13.09 -3.93 -4.74
CA MET A 55 12.59 -2.85 -5.60
C MET A 55 13.18 -1.46 -5.24
N ASN A 56 14.04 -1.41 -4.23
CA ASN A 56 14.59 -0.19 -3.64
C ASN A 56 13.51 0.84 -3.23
N TYR A 57 12.46 0.35 -2.57
CA TYR A 57 11.36 1.18 -2.04
C TYR A 57 11.50 1.39 -0.54
N VAL A 58 11.01 2.53 -0.06
CA VAL A 58 10.91 2.84 1.36
C VAL A 58 9.59 2.29 1.89
N LEU A 59 9.66 1.34 2.81
CA LEU A 59 8.48 0.83 3.50
C LEU A 59 7.91 1.84 4.49
N LYS A 60 6.59 1.95 4.50
CA LYS A 60 5.83 2.72 5.48
C LYS A 60 4.78 1.82 6.11
N PHE A 61 4.92 1.58 7.42
CA PHE A 61 3.89 0.89 8.17
C PHE A 61 2.83 1.89 8.62
N GLN A 62 1.65 1.77 8.03
CA GLN A 62 0.46 2.47 8.51
C GLN A 62 -0.26 1.52 9.46
N ARG A 63 -0.31 1.87 10.75
CA ARG A 63 -1.24 1.20 11.67
C ARG A 63 -2.64 1.75 11.40
N ASP A 64 -3.63 0.87 11.40
CA ASP A 64 -5.03 1.26 11.29
C ASP A 64 -5.32 2.29 12.39
N LYS A 65 -5.53 3.53 11.96
CA LYS A 65 -6.00 4.58 12.87
C LYS A 65 -7.47 4.30 13.13
N PRO A 66 -7.96 4.49 14.37
CA PRO A 66 -9.39 4.39 14.63
C PRO A 66 -10.15 5.30 13.67
N LEU A 67 -11.28 4.81 13.15
CA LEU A 67 -12.11 5.46 12.13
C LEU A 67 -12.55 6.89 12.53
N THR A 68 -12.47 7.22 13.82
CA THR A 68 -12.75 8.54 14.40
C THR A 68 -11.76 9.65 13.99
N GLN A 69 -10.60 9.32 13.39
CA GLN A 69 -9.60 10.30 12.95
C GLN A 69 -9.52 10.47 11.43
N GLN A 70 -10.33 9.75 10.65
CA GLN A 70 -10.25 9.79 9.18
C GLN A 70 -11.00 10.99 8.56
N HIS A 71 -11.91 11.64 9.30
CA HIS A 71 -12.78 12.71 8.78
C HIS A 71 -12.45 14.15 9.22
N ARG A 72 -11.44 14.39 10.09
CA ARG A 72 -11.05 15.75 10.49
C ARG A 72 -9.77 16.20 9.79
N TYR A 73 -9.88 16.45 8.49
CA TYR A 73 -9.01 17.42 7.81
C TYR A 73 -9.77 18.08 6.66
N CYS A 74 -10.64 19.03 7.00
CA CYS A 74 -11.20 20.01 6.07
C CYS A 74 -11.19 21.37 6.80
N PRO A 75 -10.14 22.20 6.64
CA PRO A 75 -9.96 23.43 7.42
C PRO A 75 -10.74 24.62 6.84
N GLN A 76 -12.05 24.48 6.58
CA GLN A 76 -12.84 25.56 5.97
C GLN A 76 -14.18 25.90 6.65
N LEU A 77 -14.51 25.33 7.81
CA LEU A 77 -15.79 25.61 8.47
C LEU A 77 -15.67 25.72 10.00
N ASN A 78 -14.73 26.53 10.49
CA ASN A 78 -14.63 26.88 11.92
C ASN A 78 -15.34 28.20 12.30
N HIS A 79 -16.21 28.74 11.44
CA HIS A 79 -16.84 30.04 11.70
C HIS A 79 -18.22 29.99 12.40
N LEU A 80 -18.66 28.84 12.91
CA LEU A 80 -20.02 28.71 13.45
C LEU A 80 -20.15 28.16 14.88
N PHE A 81 -19.06 27.89 15.61
CA PHE A 81 -19.18 27.47 17.01
C PHE A 81 -18.05 28.04 17.89
N SER A 82 -18.19 29.32 18.24
CA SER A 82 -18.02 29.78 19.63
C SER A 82 -18.60 31.19 19.78
N SER A 83 -19.87 31.26 20.16
CA SER A 83 -20.30 32.25 21.16
C SER A 83 -20.07 31.65 22.53
#